data_AF-A0A3S1H1K4-F1
#
_entry.id   AF-A0A3S1H1K4-F1
#
_cell.length_a   1.000
_cell.length_b   1.000
_cell.length_c   1.000
_cell.angle_alpha   90.00
_cell.angle_beta   90.00
_cell.angle_gamma   90.00
#
_symmetry.space_group_name_H-M   'P 1'
#
loop_
_entity.id
_entity.type
_entity.pdbx_description
1 polymer ?
#
loop_
_entity_poly.entity_id
_entity_poly.type
_entity_poly.pdbx_seq_one_letter_code
_entity_poly.pdbx_strand_id
1 'polypeptide(L)'
;HINAEERVLEALVGKTASPGTRDNFRKKLRDGELDNKEIEIEVSDTGTGGMPGFEIPGMPGANIGVLNINDMLSKAMGGQKTKTRKTTVKESYTVLVGDESDKLLDQDEVVRRALESTENDGIVFLDEIDKIASREGGMGAGVSREGVQRDLLPLVEGTTVATKYGPVKTDHILFIASGAFHIAKPSDLLPELQGRLPIRVELRALEKDDFVRILTETE
;
A
#
# COMPACT_ATOMS: atom_id res chain seq x y z
N HIS A 1 -5.91 16.27 -14.82
CA HIS A 1 -5.64 16.95 -16.11
C HIS A 1 -6.16 18.39 -16.17
N ILE A 2 -7.46 18.65 -15.99
CA ILE A 2 -8.03 20.02 -16.10
C ILE A 2 -7.39 21.00 -15.08
N ASN A 3 -7.22 20.58 -13.82
CA ASN A 3 -6.58 21.44 -12.80
C ASN A 3 -5.10 21.73 -13.11
N ALA A 4 -4.37 20.77 -13.69
CA ALA A 4 -2.99 20.97 -14.10
C ALA A 4 -2.90 21.98 -15.26
N GLU A 5 -3.82 21.89 -16.24
CA GLU A 5 -3.94 22.86 -17.35
C GLU A 5 -4.20 24.29 -16.82
N GLU A 6 -5.10 24.46 -15.85
CA GLU A 6 -5.36 25.77 -15.24
C GLU A 6 -4.15 26.34 -14.48
N ARG A 7 -3.36 25.51 -13.78
CA ARG A 7 -2.13 25.97 -13.11
C ARG A 7 -1.05 26.40 -14.09
N VAL A 8 -0.92 25.72 -15.22
CA VAL A 8 -0.02 26.13 -16.31
C VAL A 8 -0.49 27.46 -16.92
N LEU A 9 -1.79 27.61 -17.14
CA LEU A 9 -2.36 28.88 -17.62
C LEU A 9 -2.10 30.02 -16.63
N GLU A 10 -2.29 29.80 -15.34
CA GLU A 10 -1.97 30.81 -14.31
C GLU A 10 -0.51 31.20 -14.29
N ALA A 11 0.42 30.24 -14.47
CA ALA A 11 1.84 30.54 -14.58
C ALA A 11 2.19 31.34 -15.85
N LEU A 12 1.45 31.15 -16.94
CA LEU A 12 1.68 31.82 -18.23
C LEU A 12 1.08 33.22 -18.33
N VAL A 13 -0.14 33.43 -17.84
CA VAL A 13 -0.86 34.71 -17.98
C VAL A 13 -1.00 35.49 -16.67
N GLY A 14 -0.70 34.86 -15.53
CA GLY A 14 -0.89 35.43 -14.21
C GLY A 14 -2.32 35.30 -13.68
N LYS A 15 -2.48 35.30 -12.36
CA LYS A 15 -3.77 35.10 -11.66
C LYS A 15 -4.83 36.15 -12.00
N THR A 16 -4.43 37.36 -12.42
CA THR A 16 -5.31 38.51 -12.70
C THR A 16 -5.65 38.69 -14.19
N ALA A 17 -5.26 37.74 -15.06
CA ALA A 17 -5.52 37.85 -16.49
C ALA A 17 -7.03 37.89 -16.82
N SER A 18 -7.39 38.69 -17.82
CA SER A 18 -8.78 38.78 -18.30
C SER A 18 -9.27 37.43 -18.86
N PRO A 19 -10.59 37.14 -18.81
CA PRO A 19 -11.15 35.90 -19.33
C PRO A 19 -10.81 35.67 -20.81
N GLY A 20 -10.85 36.74 -21.64
CA GLY A 20 -10.51 36.65 -23.05
C GLY A 20 -9.03 36.34 -23.31
N THR A 21 -8.13 36.82 -22.46
CA THR A 21 -6.70 36.47 -22.54
C THR A 21 -6.50 35.00 -22.15
N ARG A 22 -7.15 34.52 -21.08
CA ARG A 22 -7.08 33.11 -20.64
C ARG A 22 -7.57 32.16 -21.73
N ASP A 23 -8.70 32.44 -22.38
CA ASP A 23 -9.26 31.58 -23.42
C ASP A 23 -8.36 31.48 -24.67
N ASN A 24 -7.74 32.60 -25.07
CA ASN A 24 -6.79 32.60 -26.18
C ASN A 24 -5.53 31.80 -25.86
N PHE A 25 -4.99 31.93 -24.65
CA PHE A 25 -3.82 31.14 -24.22
C PHE A 25 -4.16 29.67 -24.01
N ARG A 26 -5.38 29.33 -23.57
CA ARG A 26 -5.86 27.95 -23.46
C ARG A 26 -5.89 27.25 -24.82
N LYS A 27 -6.35 27.93 -25.88
CA LYS A 27 -6.29 27.40 -27.25
C LYS A 27 -4.86 27.13 -27.67
N LYS A 28 -3.98 28.13 -27.57
CA LYS A 28 -2.55 27.98 -27.92
C LYS A 28 -1.82 26.89 -27.13
N LEU A 29 -2.22 26.68 -25.87
CA LEU A 29 -1.68 25.61 -25.03
C LEU A 29 -2.12 24.23 -25.52
N ARG A 30 -3.40 24.06 -25.89
CA ARG A 30 -3.94 22.81 -26.44
C ARG A 30 -3.41 22.51 -27.84
N ASP A 31 -3.12 23.56 -28.60
CA ASP A 31 -2.53 23.46 -29.94
C ASP A 31 -1.01 23.17 -29.89
N GLY A 32 -0.40 23.10 -28.69
CA GLY A 32 1.02 22.76 -28.49
C GLY A 32 2.00 23.89 -28.82
N GLU A 33 1.52 25.11 -29.10
CA GLU A 33 2.35 26.25 -29.49
C GLU A 33 3.25 26.77 -28.36
N LEU A 34 2.97 26.38 -27.12
CA LEU A 34 3.60 26.90 -25.91
C LEU A 34 4.52 25.90 -25.20
N ASP A 35 4.64 24.67 -25.72
CA ASP A 35 5.35 23.54 -25.08
C ASP A 35 6.77 23.87 -24.64
N ASN A 36 7.50 24.65 -25.44
CA ASN A 36 8.90 25.00 -25.22
C ASN A 36 9.10 26.25 -24.34
N LYS A 37 8.03 26.94 -23.91
CA LYS A 37 8.17 28.10 -23.04
C LYS A 37 8.53 27.66 -21.62
N GLU A 38 9.42 28.43 -21.00
CA GLU A 38 9.75 28.26 -19.59
C GLU A 38 8.70 28.92 -18.71
N ILE A 39 8.31 28.20 -17.66
CA ILE A 39 7.37 28.67 -16.64
C ILE A 39 7.92 28.35 -15.25
N GLU A 40 7.48 29.16 -14.27
CA GLU A 40 7.70 28.90 -12.86
C GLU A 40 6.41 28.32 -12.27
N ILE A 41 6.49 27.12 -11.72
CA ILE A 41 5.35 26.46 -11.06
C ILE A 41 5.69 26.20 -9.60
N GLU A 42 4.69 26.38 -8.73
CA GLU A 42 4.77 25.97 -7.34
C GLU A 42 4.36 24.49 -7.25
N VAL A 43 5.17 23.64 -6.65
CA VAL A 43 4.83 22.22 -6.45
C VAL A 43 5.00 21.88 -4.98
N SER A 44 4.22 20.92 -4.48
CA SER A 44 4.36 20.45 -3.10
C SER A 44 5.79 19.94 -2.90
N ASP A 45 6.45 20.46 -1.86
CA ASP A 45 7.78 20.01 -1.46
C ASP A 45 7.60 18.68 -0.73
N THR A 46 7.60 17.58 -1.46
CA THR A 46 7.55 16.21 -0.91
C THR A 46 8.90 15.80 -0.32
N GLY A 47 9.63 16.76 0.26
CA GLY A 47 11.05 16.67 0.56
C GLY A 47 11.47 15.35 1.20
N THR A 48 11.88 14.39 0.38
CA THR A 48 12.87 13.35 0.71
C THR A 48 14.28 13.97 0.72
N GLY A 49 14.37 15.24 1.10
CA GLY A 49 15.62 15.92 1.37
C GLY A 49 16.03 15.54 2.78
N GLY A 50 16.73 14.41 2.90
CA GLY A 50 17.53 14.13 4.08
C GLY A 50 18.42 15.35 4.35
N MET A 51 18.06 16.13 5.36
CA MET A 51 18.99 17.09 5.95
C MET A 51 20.24 16.31 6.32
N PRO A 52 21.46 16.76 5.97
CA PRO A 52 22.67 16.16 6.49
C PRO A 52 22.56 16.19 8.01
N GLY A 53 22.67 15.02 8.64
CA GLY A 53 22.56 14.89 10.08
C GLY A 53 23.50 15.89 10.74
N PHE A 54 22.94 16.75 11.60
CA PHE A 54 23.74 17.66 12.40
C PHE A 54 24.41 16.80 13.49
N GLU A 55 25.63 16.33 13.22
CA GLU A 55 26.44 15.63 14.22
C GLU A 55 26.85 16.63 15.31
N ILE A 56 26.19 16.55 16.46
CA ILE A 56 26.67 17.21 17.69
C ILE A 56 27.88 16.40 18.18
N PRO A 57 29.09 16.99 18.23
CA PRO A 57 30.28 16.29 18.68
C PRO A 57 30.12 15.87 20.16
N GLY A 58 30.12 14.56 20.43
CA GLY A 58 30.25 14.02 21.79
C GLY A 58 29.16 13.09 22.30
N MET A 59 28.09 12.78 21.55
CA MET A 59 27.08 11.78 21.98
C MET A 59 26.75 10.76 20.88
N PRO A 60 27.24 9.50 21.00
CA PRO A 60 26.80 8.41 20.15
C PRO A 60 25.44 7.88 20.63
N GLY A 61 24.41 7.92 19.77
CA GLY A 61 23.17 7.15 19.98
C GLY A 61 21.84 7.92 20.08
N ALA A 62 21.81 9.25 19.95
CA ALA A 62 20.57 10.04 20.11
C ALA A 62 19.78 10.33 18.81
N ASN A 63 20.07 9.64 17.69
CA ASN A 63 19.59 10.04 16.35
C ASN A 63 18.23 9.47 15.91
N ILE A 64 17.45 8.82 16.77
CA ILE A 64 16.21 8.14 16.33
C ILE A 64 14.93 8.96 16.60
N GLY A 65 14.98 10.03 17.41
CA GLY A 65 13.76 10.74 17.85
C GLY A 65 13.40 12.04 17.11
N VAL A 66 14.36 12.73 16.47
CA VAL A 66 14.18 14.13 16.03
C VAL A 66 13.58 14.23 14.61
N LEU A 67 13.75 13.21 13.78
CA LEU A 67 13.25 13.18 12.40
C LEU A 67 11.71 13.13 12.35
N ASN A 68 11.07 12.34 13.22
CA ASN A 68 9.60 12.25 13.26
C ASN A 68 8.92 13.52 13.81
N ILE A 69 9.60 14.28 14.68
CA ILE A 69 9.00 15.48 15.30
C ILE A 69 8.89 16.62 14.29
N ASN A 70 9.87 16.80 13.39
CA ASN A 70 9.83 17.86 12.39
C ASN A 70 8.76 17.61 11.30
N ASP A 71 8.62 16.36 10.85
CA ASP A 71 7.58 16.00 9.88
C ASP A 71 6.18 16.09 10.49
N MET A 72 6.03 15.69 11.76
CA MET A 72 4.78 15.81 12.49
C MET A 72 4.44 17.26 12.85
N LEU A 73 5.42 18.10 13.16
CA LEU A 73 5.24 19.54 13.45
C LEU A 73 4.91 20.35 12.19
N SER A 74 5.51 20.02 11.04
CA SER A 74 5.19 20.67 9.77
C SER A 74 3.76 20.35 9.28
N LYS A 75 3.32 19.09 9.45
CA LYS A 75 1.92 18.69 9.25
C LYS A 75 0.97 19.36 10.26
N ALA A 76 1.34 19.46 11.54
CA ALA A 76 0.53 20.09 12.57
C ALA A 76 0.39 21.62 12.41
N MET A 77 1.36 22.28 11.77
CA MET A 77 1.34 23.72 11.46
C MET A 77 0.64 24.04 10.13
N GLY A 78 -0.01 23.06 9.48
CA GLY A 78 -0.84 23.26 8.29
C GLY A 78 -0.09 23.71 7.03
N GLY A 79 1.25 23.67 7.04
CA GLY A 79 2.06 24.12 5.92
C GLY A 79 2.49 22.98 5.02
N GLN A 80 1.72 22.68 3.97
CA GLN A 80 2.33 22.07 2.79
C GLN A 80 3.37 23.07 2.27
N LYS A 81 4.65 22.84 2.57
CA LYS A 81 5.73 23.64 2.00
C LYS A 81 5.65 23.48 0.49
N THR A 82 5.49 24.56 -0.24
CA THR A 82 5.53 24.55 -1.70
C THR A 82 6.87 25.11 -2.16
N LYS A 83 7.49 24.46 -3.15
CA LYS A 83 8.74 24.91 -3.76
C LYS A 83 8.48 25.39 -5.18
N THR A 84 8.96 26.57 -5.51
CA THR A 84 8.94 27.09 -6.88
C THR A 84 10.01 26.38 -7.71
N ARG A 85 9.62 25.81 -8.85
CA ARG A 85 10.52 25.15 -9.80
C ARG A 85 10.33 25.74 -11.19
N LYS A 86 11.45 26.08 -11.85
CA LYS A 86 11.49 26.40 -13.28
C LYS A 86 11.47 25.12 -14.10
N THR A 87 10.60 25.05 -15.10
CA THR A 87 10.49 23.94 -16.05
C THR A 87 9.83 24.42 -17.34
N THR A 88 9.76 23.56 -18.35
CA THR A 88 9.02 23.86 -19.59
C THR A 88 7.54 23.56 -19.41
N VAL A 89 6.67 24.20 -20.20
CA VAL A 89 5.23 23.89 -20.24
C VAL A 89 4.99 22.40 -20.45
N LYS A 90 5.70 21.78 -21.40
CA LYS A 90 5.56 20.35 -21.70
C LYS A 90 5.88 19.46 -20.50
N GLU A 91 7.00 19.71 -19.81
CA GLU A 91 7.41 18.91 -18.65
C GLU A 91 6.56 19.20 -17.40
N SER A 92 6.06 20.43 -17.27
CA SER A 92 5.23 20.86 -16.14
C SER A 92 3.97 20.01 -15.97
N TYR A 93 3.38 19.54 -17.07
CA TYR A 93 2.14 18.76 -17.04
C TYR A 93 2.29 17.46 -16.28
N THR A 94 3.39 16.73 -16.49
CA THR A 94 3.64 15.48 -15.79
C THR A 94 3.75 15.70 -14.28
N VAL A 95 4.45 16.77 -13.88
CA VAL A 95 4.65 17.10 -12.46
C VAL A 95 3.36 17.59 -11.81
N LEU A 96 2.63 18.49 -12.47
CA LEU A 96 1.38 19.06 -11.96
C LEU A 96 0.24 18.05 -11.94
N VAL A 97 0.18 17.12 -12.90
CA VAL A 97 -0.81 16.05 -12.87
C VAL A 97 -0.56 15.12 -11.68
N GLY A 98 0.69 14.80 -11.34
CA GLY A 98 1.02 14.06 -10.12
C GLY A 98 0.60 14.83 -8.86
N ASP A 99 1.04 16.09 -8.72
CA ASP A 99 0.73 16.95 -7.57
C ASP A 99 -0.79 17.13 -7.35
N GLU A 100 -1.56 17.32 -8.42
CA GLU A 100 -3.02 17.44 -8.33
C GLU A 100 -3.70 16.10 -8.09
N SER A 101 -3.17 14.99 -8.59
CA SER A 101 -3.73 13.65 -8.31
C SER A 101 -3.58 13.31 -6.83
N ASP A 102 -2.44 13.63 -6.23
CA ASP A 102 -2.18 13.40 -4.80
C ASP A 102 -3.08 14.26 -3.90
N LYS A 103 -3.42 15.49 -4.32
CA LYS A 103 -4.37 16.36 -3.60
C LYS A 103 -5.83 15.93 -3.74
N LEU A 104 -6.18 15.31 -4.86
CA LEU A 104 -7.54 14.82 -5.11
C LEU A 104 -7.82 13.51 -4.36
N LEU A 105 -6.79 12.81 -3.90
CA LEU A 105 -6.92 11.63 -3.06
C LEU A 105 -7.08 12.04 -1.60
N ASP A 106 -8.29 11.87 -1.07
CA ASP A 106 -8.52 11.87 0.37
C ASP A 106 -7.89 10.59 0.95
N GLN A 107 -6.69 10.73 1.50
CA GLN A 107 -5.94 9.61 2.07
C GLN A 107 -6.67 8.97 3.25
N ASP A 108 -7.47 9.73 4.01
CA ASP A 108 -8.24 9.19 5.12
C ASP A 108 -9.39 8.33 4.58
N GLU A 109 -10.04 8.75 3.48
CA GLU A 109 -11.04 7.94 2.80
C GLU A 109 -10.45 6.66 2.20
N VAL A 110 -9.28 6.76 1.56
CA VAL A 110 -8.57 5.59 1.00
C VAL A 110 -8.24 4.58 2.10
N VAL A 111 -7.68 5.04 3.21
CA VAL A 111 -7.36 4.20 4.36
C VAL A 111 -8.62 3.53 4.91
N ARG A 112 -9.70 4.30 5.09
CA ARG A 112 -10.98 3.77 5.59
C ARG A 112 -11.52 2.67 4.67
N ARG A 113 -11.53 2.89 3.36
CA ARG A 113 -12.00 1.89 2.38
C ARG A 113 -11.11 0.66 2.34
N ALA A 114 -9.79 0.84 2.48
CA ALA A 114 -8.85 -0.28 2.52
C ALA A 114 -9.04 -1.15 3.77
N LEU A 115 -9.27 -0.53 4.94
CA LEU A 115 -9.61 -1.25 6.16
C LEU A 115 -10.92 -2.03 5.98
N GLU A 116 -11.97 -1.37 5.48
CA GLU A 116 -13.29 -2.00 5.25
C GLU A 116 -13.20 -3.19 4.27
N SER A 117 -12.46 -3.05 3.18
CA SER A 117 -12.23 -4.14 2.22
C SER A 117 -11.40 -5.27 2.82
N THR A 118 -10.40 -4.96 3.65
CA THR A 118 -9.60 -6.00 4.34
C THR A 118 -10.46 -6.79 5.33
N GLU A 119 -11.35 -6.11 6.07
CA GLU A 119 -12.22 -6.78 7.05
C GLU A 119 -13.29 -7.64 6.38
N ASN A 120 -13.90 -7.20 5.28
CA ASN A 120 -15.05 -7.88 4.67
C ASN A 120 -14.70 -8.81 3.49
N ASP A 121 -13.66 -8.49 2.73
CA ASP A 121 -13.28 -9.21 1.50
C ASP A 121 -11.88 -9.86 1.61
N GLY A 122 -11.22 -9.73 2.76
CA GLY A 122 -9.87 -10.23 2.98
C GLY A 122 -9.78 -11.74 2.81
N ILE A 123 -8.73 -12.18 2.11
CA ILE A 123 -8.40 -13.61 1.94
C ILE A 123 -6.96 -13.84 2.43
N VAL A 124 -6.77 -14.82 3.30
CA VAL A 124 -5.47 -15.28 3.78
C VAL A 124 -5.25 -16.73 3.36
N PHE A 125 -4.16 -16.96 2.62
CA PHE A 125 -3.74 -18.31 2.23
C PHE A 125 -2.60 -18.79 3.14
N LEU A 126 -2.85 -19.86 3.89
CA LEU A 126 -1.89 -20.54 4.77
C LEU A 126 -1.36 -21.78 4.07
N ASP A 127 -0.18 -21.68 3.46
CA ASP A 127 0.44 -22.83 2.80
C ASP A 127 1.17 -23.75 3.79
N GLU A 128 1.34 -25.02 3.40
CA GLU A 128 2.05 -26.05 4.16
C GLU A 128 1.62 -26.19 5.64
N ILE A 129 0.32 -26.06 5.93
CA ILE A 129 -0.22 -26.18 7.30
C ILE A 129 0.02 -27.58 7.90
N ASP A 130 0.25 -28.59 7.06
CA ASP A 130 0.58 -29.94 7.48
C ASP A 130 1.94 -30.03 8.20
N LYS A 131 2.87 -29.09 7.96
CA LYS A 131 4.17 -29.02 8.65
C LYS A 131 4.03 -28.72 10.13
N ILE A 132 3.00 -27.96 10.52
CA ILE A 132 2.73 -27.63 11.92
C ILE A 132 1.78 -28.63 12.60
N ALA A 133 1.12 -29.52 11.83
CA ALA A 133 0.27 -30.59 12.34
C ALA A 133 1.06 -31.82 12.84
N SER A 134 2.25 -32.07 12.28
CA SER A 134 3.01 -33.29 12.55
C SER A 134 3.58 -33.36 13.97
N ARG A 135 3.12 -34.34 14.77
CA ARG A 135 3.73 -34.75 16.04
C ARG A 135 4.92 -35.68 15.79
N GLU A 136 6.15 -35.18 15.81
CA GLU A 136 7.32 -36.06 15.93
C GLU A 136 7.47 -36.55 17.38
N GLY A 137 7.70 -37.85 17.55
CA GLY A 137 7.81 -38.55 18.84
C GLY A 137 9.05 -38.22 19.68
N GLY A 138 9.57 -37.00 19.62
CA GLY A 138 10.72 -36.53 20.38
C GLY A 138 10.38 -35.33 21.25
N MET A 139 10.74 -35.40 22.53
CA MET A 139 10.34 -34.50 23.63
C MET A 139 10.77 -33.02 23.52
N GLY A 140 11.23 -32.54 22.35
CA GLY A 140 11.79 -31.19 22.16
C GLY A 140 11.25 -30.36 20.98
N ALA A 141 10.73 -30.97 19.91
CA ALA A 141 10.29 -30.22 18.71
C ALA A 141 8.78 -29.94 18.66
N GLY A 142 7.97 -30.68 19.43
CA GLY A 142 6.51 -30.58 19.39
C GLY A 142 5.95 -29.25 19.92
N VAL A 143 6.62 -28.64 20.91
CA VAL A 143 6.14 -27.41 21.57
C VAL A 143 6.12 -26.22 20.61
N SER A 144 7.09 -26.15 19.69
CA SER A 144 7.18 -25.04 18.73
C SER A 144 6.10 -25.10 17.65
N ARG A 145 5.73 -26.30 17.18
CA ARG A 145 4.72 -26.47 16.11
C ARG A 145 3.30 -26.26 16.62
N GLU A 146 3.00 -26.78 17.81
CA GLU A 146 1.72 -26.51 18.48
C GLU A 146 1.59 -25.02 18.85
N GLY A 147 2.69 -24.38 19.26
CA GLY A 147 2.74 -22.93 19.50
C GLY A 147 2.27 -22.12 18.30
N VAL A 148 2.77 -22.43 17.09
CA VAL A 148 2.33 -21.75 15.86
C VAL A 148 0.83 -21.92 15.62
N GLN A 149 0.28 -23.12 15.85
CA GLN A 149 -1.17 -23.32 15.73
C GLN A 149 -1.94 -22.47 16.74
N ARG A 150 -1.48 -22.41 18.00
CA ARG A 150 -2.10 -21.58 19.06
C ARG A 150 -2.03 -20.09 18.74
N ASP A 151 -0.94 -19.63 18.16
CA ASP A 151 -0.77 -18.23 17.75
C ASP A 151 -1.65 -17.86 16.54
N LEU A 152 -1.97 -18.84 15.69
CA LEU A 152 -2.91 -18.66 14.58
C LEU A 152 -4.38 -18.64 15.03
N LEU A 153 -4.73 -19.27 16.15
CA LEU A 153 -6.11 -19.37 16.63
C LEU A 153 -6.81 -18.01 16.74
N PRO A 154 -6.25 -16.98 17.40
CA PRO A 154 -6.91 -15.68 17.50
C PRO A 154 -7.26 -15.06 16.14
N LEU A 155 -6.43 -15.29 15.11
CA LEU A 155 -6.66 -14.74 13.77
C LEU A 155 -7.86 -15.42 13.09
N VAL A 156 -7.94 -16.75 13.17
CA VAL A 156 -9.05 -17.52 12.57
C VAL A 156 -10.33 -17.51 13.41
N GLU A 157 -10.22 -17.24 14.71
CA GLU A 157 -11.38 -17.13 15.61
C GLU A 157 -12.05 -15.75 15.56
N GLY A 158 -11.29 -14.72 15.16
CA GLY A 158 -11.70 -13.32 15.16
C GLY A 158 -10.96 -12.55 16.26
N THR A 159 -10.09 -11.63 15.85
CA THR A 159 -9.38 -10.72 16.77
C THR A 159 -9.19 -9.36 16.12
N THR A 160 -8.80 -8.37 16.92
CA THR A 160 -8.41 -7.04 16.42
C THR A 160 -6.90 -6.92 16.38
N VAL A 161 -6.35 -6.75 15.17
CA VAL A 161 -4.93 -6.57 14.92
C VAL A 161 -4.63 -5.09 14.67
N ALA A 162 -3.68 -4.53 15.41
CA ALA A 162 -3.23 -3.15 15.19
C ALA A 162 -2.31 -3.07 13.97
N THR A 163 -2.64 -2.22 13.00
CA THR A 163 -1.79 -1.92 11.84
C THR A 163 -1.41 -0.45 11.81
N LYS A 164 -0.45 -0.08 10.95
CA LYS A 164 -0.07 1.32 10.72
C LYS A 164 -1.20 2.19 10.11
N TYR A 165 -2.25 1.56 9.60
CA TYR A 165 -3.40 2.22 8.98
C TYR A 165 -4.62 2.28 9.92
N GLY A 166 -4.59 1.57 11.04
CA GLY A 166 -5.71 1.44 11.96
C GLY A 166 -5.88 -0.01 12.46
N PRO A 167 -6.77 -0.23 13.42
CA PRO A 167 -7.15 -1.58 13.83
C PRO A 167 -7.91 -2.29 12.70
N VAL A 168 -7.67 -3.60 12.54
CA VAL A 168 -8.37 -4.49 11.60
C VAL A 168 -8.96 -5.65 12.37
N LYS A 169 -10.26 -5.92 12.19
CA LYS A 169 -10.95 -7.10 12.71
C LYS A 169 -10.87 -8.27 11.74
N THR A 170 -10.52 -9.45 12.22
CA THR A 170 -10.34 -10.64 11.38
C THR A 170 -11.58 -11.54 11.28
N ASP A 171 -12.69 -11.16 11.93
CA ASP A 171 -13.92 -11.96 12.06
C ASP A 171 -14.51 -12.46 10.73
N HIS A 172 -14.32 -11.71 9.64
CA HIS A 172 -14.90 -12.00 8.32
C HIS A 172 -13.85 -12.31 7.25
N ILE A 173 -12.57 -12.42 7.63
CA ILE A 173 -11.50 -12.78 6.70
C ILE A 173 -11.62 -14.27 6.35
N LEU A 174 -11.58 -14.59 5.05
CA LEU A 174 -11.56 -15.96 4.56
C LEU A 174 -10.14 -16.54 4.69
N PHE A 175 -10.02 -17.62 5.47
CA PHE A 175 -8.78 -18.40 5.55
C PHE A 175 -8.85 -19.63 4.67
N ILE A 176 -7.84 -19.81 3.81
CA ILE A 176 -7.65 -20.99 2.99
C ILE A 176 -6.34 -21.63 3.44
N ALA A 177 -6.41 -22.85 3.95
CA ALA A 177 -5.22 -23.60 4.34
C ALA A 177 -4.92 -24.72 3.35
N SER A 178 -3.66 -24.85 2.97
CA SER A 178 -3.14 -25.86 2.06
C SER A 178 -2.09 -26.72 2.76
N GLY A 179 -1.98 -27.98 2.36
CA GLY A 179 -0.99 -28.92 2.87
C GLY A 179 -1.04 -30.21 2.07
N ALA A 180 0.10 -30.87 1.94
CA ALA A 180 0.17 -32.14 1.22
C ALA A 180 -0.29 -33.33 2.07
N PHE A 181 -0.19 -33.21 3.40
CA PHE A 181 -0.67 -34.20 4.38
C PHE A 181 -0.12 -35.62 4.14
N HIS A 182 1.13 -35.73 3.67
CA HIS A 182 1.80 -37.02 3.47
C HIS A 182 2.20 -37.71 4.79
N ILE A 183 2.65 -36.90 5.77
CA ILE A 183 3.20 -37.39 7.05
C ILE A 183 2.25 -37.10 8.23
N ALA A 184 1.40 -36.08 8.09
CA ALA A 184 0.39 -35.69 9.07
C ALA A 184 -1.00 -35.79 8.44
N LYS A 185 -2.02 -35.92 9.28
CA LYS A 185 -3.43 -35.88 8.88
C LYS A 185 -4.07 -34.57 9.35
N PRO A 186 -5.14 -34.09 8.71
CA PRO A 186 -5.90 -32.95 9.22
C PRO A 186 -6.41 -33.15 10.66
N SER A 187 -6.61 -34.41 11.10
CA SER A 187 -6.96 -34.76 12.47
C SER A 187 -5.87 -34.48 13.51
N ASP A 188 -4.63 -34.28 13.07
CA ASP A 188 -3.47 -34.03 13.94
C ASP A 188 -3.33 -32.54 14.31
N LEU A 189 -4.09 -31.66 13.65
CA LEU A 189 -4.24 -30.25 14.04
C LEU A 189 -4.98 -30.14 15.39
N LEU A 190 -4.81 -29.01 16.08
CA LEU A 190 -5.57 -28.70 17.29
C LEU A 190 -7.09 -28.75 17.02
N PRO A 191 -7.89 -29.34 17.93
CA PRO A 191 -9.35 -29.42 17.76
C PRO A 191 -10.01 -28.07 17.46
N GLU A 192 -9.51 -27.00 18.08
CA GLU A 192 -9.98 -25.63 17.89
C GLU A 192 -9.79 -25.16 16.45
N LEU A 193 -8.61 -25.42 15.88
CA LEU A 193 -8.26 -25.06 14.51
C LEU A 193 -9.05 -25.91 13.49
N GLN A 194 -9.26 -27.18 13.79
CA GLN A 194 -10.12 -28.05 12.97
C GLN A 194 -11.57 -27.53 12.93
N GLY A 195 -12.09 -27.02 14.03
CA GLY A 195 -13.43 -26.42 14.10
C GLY A 195 -13.57 -25.16 13.25
N ARG A 196 -12.48 -24.44 13.00
CA ARG A 196 -12.42 -23.25 12.13
C ARG A 196 -12.13 -23.56 10.66
N LEU A 197 -11.80 -24.80 10.33
CA LEU A 197 -11.58 -25.29 8.96
C LEU A 197 -12.62 -26.37 8.60
N PRO A 198 -13.93 -26.02 8.53
CA PRO A 198 -15.00 -26.99 8.33
C PRO A 198 -15.07 -27.52 6.88
N ILE A 199 -14.69 -26.70 5.90
CA ILE A 199 -14.70 -27.07 4.49
C ILE A 199 -13.38 -27.77 4.17
N ARG A 200 -13.47 -28.99 3.64
CA ARG A 200 -12.32 -29.80 3.24
C ARG A 200 -12.48 -30.21 1.79
N VAL A 201 -11.42 -30.01 1.02
CA VAL A 201 -11.34 -30.39 -0.39
C VAL A 201 -10.00 -31.08 -0.62
N GLU A 202 -10.00 -32.10 -1.46
CA GLU A 202 -8.80 -32.81 -1.89
C GLU A 202 -8.60 -32.54 -3.38
N LEU A 203 -7.41 -32.05 -3.73
CA LEU A 203 -7.04 -31.81 -5.13
C LEU A 203 -6.32 -33.04 -5.67
N ARG A 204 -6.70 -33.48 -6.86
CA ARG A 204 -6.01 -34.58 -7.55
C ARG A 204 -4.66 -34.11 -8.11
N ALA A 205 -3.74 -35.06 -8.27
CA ALA A 205 -2.52 -34.82 -9.03
C ALA A 205 -2.84 -34.49 -10.50
N LEU A 206 -1.95 -33.69 -11.12
CA LEU A 206 -2.04 -33.36 -12.54
C LEU A 206 -1.61 -34.55 -13.40
N GLU A 207 -2.35 -34.76 -14.48
CA GLU A 207 -2.03 -35.74 -15.52
C GLU A 207 -1.42 -35.07 -16.75
N LYS A 208 -0.95 -35.88 -17.70
CA LYS A 208 -0.34 -35.38 -18.95
C LYS A 208 -1.26 -34.42 -19.69
N ASP A 209 -2.55 -34.75 -19.78
CA ASP A 209 -3.51 -33.94 -20.52
C ASP A 209 -3.80 -32.62 -19.80
N ASP A 210 -3.73 -32.59 -18.46
CA ASP A 210 -3.82 -31.33 -17.72
C ASP A 210 -2.63 -30.41 -18.04
N PHE A 211 -1.42 -30.95 -18.19
CA PHE A 211 -0.27 -30.14 -18.60
C PHE A 211 -0.45 -29.56 -20.01
N VAL A 212 -1.06 -30.30 -20.94
CA VAL A 212 -1.40 -29.77 -22.27
C VAL A 212 -2.37 -28.61 -22.12
N ARG A 213 -3.44 -28.78 -21.33
CA ARG A 213 -4.45 -27.74 -21.09
C ARG A 213 -3.87 -26.51 -20.39
N ILE A 214 -3.00 -26.68 -19.40
CA ILE A 214 -2.29 -25.59 -18.72
C ILE A 214 -1.44 -24.77 -19.72
N LEU A 215 -0.95 -25.37 -20.80
CA LEU A 215 -0.18 -24.65 -21.82
C LEU A 215 -1.07 -23.98 -22.89
N THR A 216 -2.34 -24.34 -23.00
CA THR A 216 -3.20 -23.92 -24.13
C THR A 216 -4.51 -23.22 -23.75
N GLU A 217 -4.98 -23.34 -22.51
CA GLU A 217 -6.35 -22.97 -22.09
C GLU A 217 -6.40 -22.10 -20.82
N THR A 218 -5.34 -21.38 -20.43
CA THR A 218 -5.29 -20.63 -19.16
C THR A 218 -6.15 -19.36 -19.09
N GLU A 219 -7.11 -19.19 -20.00
CA GLU A 219 -8.12 -18.11 -19.97
C GLU A 219 -9.49 -18.63 -19.54
#